data_AF-A0A0F0I2G5-F1
#
_entry.id   AF-A0A0F0I2G5-F1
#
_cell.length_a   1.000
_cell.length_b   1.000
_cell.length_c   1.000
_cell.angle_alpha   90.00
_cell.angle_beta   90.00
_cell.angle_gamma   90.00
#
_symmetry.space_group_name_H-M   'P 1'
#
loop_
_entity.id
_entity.type
_entity.pdbx_description
1 polymer ?
#
loop_
_entity_poly.entity_id
_entity_poly.type
_entity_poly.pdbx_seq_one_letter_code
_entity_poly.pdbx_strand_id
1 'polypeptide(L)'
;MVKLIIPSFLGGLTLALAANIPAAPGPAEALLRDLGCNSCKLVLEPIVALKGDNTNYTDIREALENACGSLPVAQEKCENFVGTYGSLIVNFVQQDLGAAAICAAVGLCGA
;
A
#
# COMPACT_ATOMS: atom_id res chain seq x y z
N MET A 1 0.30 -52.90 15.53
CA MET A 1 -1.16 -53.11 15.40
C MET A 1 -1.66 -52.11 14.35
N VAL A 2 -1.40 -52.25 13.04
CA VAL A 2 -1.84 -53.33 12.12
C VAL A 2 -3.34 -53.54 12.34
N LYS A 3 -4.28 -53.21 11.44
CA LYS A 3 -4.38 -53.40 9.98
C LYS A 3 -5.63 -52.59 9.52
N LEU A 4 -5.68 -51.91 8.37
CA LEU A 4 -6.15 -52.43 7.06
C LEU A 4 -5.91 -51.28 6.05
N ILE A 5 -5.06 -51.37 5.01
CA ILE A 5 -5.14 -52.19 3.79
C ILE A 5 -6.44 -51.96 2.97
N ILE A 6 -6.39 -50.87 2.18
CA ILE A 6 -6.74 -50.66 0.75
C ILE A 6 -7.40 -51.85 0.01
N PRO A 7 -8.47 -51.64 -0.78
CA PRO A 7 -8.26 -51.57 -2.24
C PRO A 7 -9.19 -50.59 -2.99
N SER A 8 -8.58 -49.78 -3.87
CA SER A 8 -9.02 -49.60 -5.26
C SER A 8 -10.51 -49.39 -5.59
N PHE A 9 -10.92 -48.13 -5.72
CA PHE A 9 -11.87 -47.70 -6.76
C PHE A 9 -11.38 -46.33 -7.28
N LEU A 10 -10.44 -46.30 -8.23
CA LEU A 10 -10.75 -46.05 -9.63
C LEU A 10 -11.88 -45.04 -9.81
N GLY A 11 -11.51 -43.75 -9.75
CA GLY A 11 -12.46 -42.66 -9.92
C GLY A 11 -11.80 -41.28 -10.01
N GLY A 12 -10.78 -41.14 -10.87
CA GLY A 12 -10.35 -39.83 -11.37
C GLY A 12 -8.99 -39.35 -10.88
N LEU A 13 -8.00 -39.42 -11.76
CA LEU A 13 -6.94 -38.41 -11.77
C LEU A 13 -7.61 -37.05 -11.98
N THR A 14 -7.81 -36.29 -10.91
CA THR A 14 -7.69 -34.84 -11.02
C THR A 14 -6.56 -34.41 -10.10
N LEU A 15 -5.36 -34.41 -10.69
CA LEU A 15 -4.36 -33.39 -10.40
C LEU A 15 -4.95 -32.03 -10.82
N ALA A 16 -6.01 -31.60 -10.15
CA ALA A 16 -6.44 -30.22 -10.21
C ALA A 16 -5.59 -29.51 -9.18
N LEU A 17 -4.64 -28.73 -9.71
CA LEU A 17 -3.89 -27.72 -8.99
C LEU A 17 -4.78 -27.06 -7.94
N ALA A 18 -4.22 -26.80 -6.76
CA ALA A 18 -4.75 -25.74 -5.91
C ALA A 18 -4.83 -24.48 -6.80
N ALA A 19 -6.04 -24.19 -7.29
CA ALA A 19 -6.29 -22.99 -8.06
C ALA A 19 -6.15 -21.84 -7.07
N ASN A 20 -4.99 -21.17 -7.14
CA ASN A 20 -4.78 -19.89 -6.53
C ASN A 20 -5.65 -18.90 -7.32
N ILE A 21 -6.94 -18.84 -7.01
CA ILE A 21 -7.89 -17.94 -7.68
C ILE A 21 -7.50 -16.51 -7.26
N PRO A 22 -7.06 -15.63 -8.18
CA PRO A 22 -6.94 -14.22 -7.84
C PRO A 22 -8.36 -13.70 -7.69
N ALA A 23 -8.77 -13.41 -6.45
CA ALA A 23 -9.99 -12.65 -6.21
C ALA A 23 -9.82 -11.29 -6.89
N ALA A 24 -10.52 -11.06 -8.00
CA ALA A 24 -10.59 -9.74 -8.61
C ALA A 24 -11.39 -8.82 -7.67
N PRO A 25 -10.91 -7.61 -7.34
CA PRO A 25 -11.66 -6.67 -6.51
C PRO A 25 -12.97 -6.30 -7.22
N GLY A 26 -14.05 -6.21 -6.44
CA GLY A 26 -15.33 -5.74 -6.95
C GLY A 26 -15.26 -4.27 -7.41
N PRO A 27 -16.28 -3.78 -8.15
CA PRO A 27 -16.30 -2.40 -8.64
C PRO A 27 -16.26 -1.35 -7.51
N ALA A 28 -16.78 -1.67 -6.32
CA ALA A 28 -16.71 -0.80 -5.15
C ALA A 28 -15.28 -0.73 -4.56
N GLU A 29 -14.59 -1.86 -4.40
CA GLU A 29 -13.19 -1.87 -3.96
C GLU A 29 -12.25 -1.17 -4.96
N ALA A 30 -12.51 -1.30 -6.27
CA ALA A 30 -11.72 -0.62 -7.28
C ALA A 30 -11.80 0.91 -7.13
N LEU A 31 -13.00 1.46 -6.90
CA LEU A 31 -13.21 2.89 -6.68
C LEU A 31 -12.54 3.38 -5.39
N LEU A 32 -12.62 2.61 -4.30
CA LEU A 32 -11.94 2.94 -3.04
C LEU A 32 -10.42 2.94 -3.20
N ARG A 33 -9.88 2.00 -3.98
CA ARG A 33 -8.44 1.94 -4.27
C ARG A 33 -8.00 3.10 -5.16
N ASP A 34 -8.79 3.47 -6.16
CA ASP A 34 -8.50 4.62 -7.02
C ASP A 34 -8.50 5.94 -6.23
N LEU A 35 -9.51 6.13 -5.38
CA LEU A 35 -9.57 7.25 -4.45
C LEU A 35 -8.33 7.28 -3.53
N GLY A 36 -7.96 6.13 -2.94
CA GLY A 36 -6.77 6.01 -2.09
C GLY A 36 -5.47 6.35 -2.83
N CYS A 37 -5.32 5.88 -4.07
CA CYS A 37 -4.16 6.17 -4.92
C CYS A 37 -4.07 7.68 -5.26
N ASN A 38 -5.18 8.29 -5.67
CA ASN A 38 -5.22 9.71 -6.02
C ASN A 38 -4.97 10.60 -4.79
N SER A 39 -5.58 10.28 -3.65
CA SER A 39 -5.32 11.01 -2.40
C SER A 39 -3.87 10.88 -1.95
N CYS A 40 -3.27 9.69 -2.06
CA CYS A 40 -1.86 9.51 -1.75
C CYS A 40 -0.95 10.38 -2.62
N LYS A 41 -1.18 10.38 -3.94
CA LYS A 41 -0.41 11.21 -4.87
C LYS A 41 -0.60 12.69 -4.59
N LEU A 42 -1.84 13.13 -4.34
CA LEU A 42 -2.15 14.52 -4.02
C LEU A 42 -1.39 15.02 -2.77
N VAL A 43 -1.26 14.16 -1.75
CA VAL A 43 -0.49 14.49 -0.54
C VAL A 43 1.01 14.48 -0.82
N LEU A 44 1.52 13.50 -1.56
CA LEU A 44 2.96 13.31 -1.75
C LEU A 44 3.57 14.17 -2.86
N GLU A 45 2.83 14.57 -3.88
CA GLU A 45 3.32 15.43 -4.97
C GLU A 45 3.97 16.74 -4.48
N PRO A 46 3.32 17.55 -3.61
CA PRO A 46 3.98 18.74 -3.08
C PRO A 46 5.19 18.39 -2.21
N ILE A 47 5.15 17.26 -1.49
CA ILE A 47 6.22 16.84 -0.58
C ILE A 47 7.47 16.39 -1.33
N VAL A 48 7.31 15.63 -2.43
CA VAL A 48 8.44 15.25 -3.28
C VAL A 48 9.00 16.47 -4.04
N ALA A 49 8.15 17.46 -4.35
CA ALA A 49 8.57 18.71 -4.98
C ALA A 49 9.35 19.64 -4.04
N LEU A 50 9.22 19.48 -2.72
CA LEU A 50 10.05 20.20 -1.75
C LEU A 50 11.51 19.77 -1.81
N LYS A 51 11.85 18.64 -2.44
CA LYS A 51 13.22 18.15 -2.48
C LYS A 51 14.11 19.06 -3.34
N GLY A 52 15.09 19.69 -2.69
CA GLY A 52 16.26 20.31 -3.30
C GLY A 52 17.49 20.07 -2.42
N ASP A 53 18.64 20.63 -2.79
CA ASP A 53 19.94 20.36 -2.14
C ASP A 53 19.98 20.67 -0.63
N ASN A 54 19.02 21.45 -0.12
CA ASN A 54 18.97 21.90 1.28
C ASN A 54 17.78 21.35 2.07
N THR A 55 16.95 20.48 1.50
CA THR A 55 15.74 19.96 2.17
C THR A 55 16.13 18.86 3.16
N ASN A 56 15.87 19.09 4.45
CA ASN A 56 16.21 18.14 5.50
C ASN A 56 15.02 17.24 5.86
N TYR A 57 15.30 16.14 6.57
CA TYR A 57 14.32 15.22 7.17
C TYR A 57 13.17 15.95 7.88
N THR A 58 13.49 17.04 8.60
CA THR A 58 12.52 17.84 9.36
C THR A 58 11.48 18.50 8.46
N ASP A 59 11.88 19.02 7.30
CA ASP A 59 11.00 19.78 6.41
C ASP A 59 9.97 18.86 5.76
N ILE A 60 10.40 17.65 5.38
CA ILE A 60 9.55 16.62 4.80
C ILE A 60 8.58 16.05 5.85
N ARG A 61 9.07 15.85 7.09
CA ARG A 61 8.24 15.39 8.22
C ARG A 61 7.15 16.41 8.54
N GLU A 62 7.50 17.68 8.64
CA GLU A 62 6.55 18.76 8.93
C GLU A 62 5.51 18.90 7.80
N ALA A 63 5.91 18.74 6.55
CA ALA A 63 4.98 18.74 5.42
C ALA A 63 3.96 17.59 5.49
N LEU A 64 4.37 16.39 5.93
CA LEU A 64 3.45 15.26 6.15
C LEU A 64 2.45 15.55 7.28
N GLU A 65 2.91 16.16 8.38
CA GLU A 65 2.05 16.52 9.51
C GLU A 65 1.04 17.60 9.12
N ASN A 66 1.47 18.62 8.38
CA ASN A 66 0.60 19.68 7.86
C ASN A 66 -0.45 19.14 6.87
N ALA A 67 -0.10 18.14 6.06
CA ALA A 67 -1.06 17.48 5.18
C ALA A 67 -2.18 16.78 5.98
N CYS A 68 -1.87 16.19 7.14
CA CYS A 68 -2.88 15.60 8.01
C CYS A 68 -3.82 16.65 8.62
N GLY A 69 -3.32 17.85 8.95
CA GLY A 69 -4.15 18.96 9.42
C GLY A 69 -5.18 19.46 8.41
N SER A 70 -5.00 19.13 7.12
CA SER A 70 -5.95 19.49 6.04
C SER A 70 -7.09 18.46 5.87
N LEU A 71 -7.13 17.39 6.67
CA LEU A 71 -8.09 16.29 6.57
C LEU A 71 -9.09 16.29 7.74
N PRO A 72 -10.16 17.10 7.71
CA PRO A 72 -11.03 17.34 8.88
C PRO A 72 -11.75 16.08 9.42
N VAL A 73 -11.98 15.06 8.58
CA VAL A 73 -12.66 13.82 8.97
C VAL A 73 -11.68 12.67 9.28
N ALA A 74 -10.46 12.74 8.73
CA ALA A 74 -9.50 11.63 8.75
C ALA A 74 -8.15 12.00 9.39
N GLN A 75 -8.08 13.15 10.08
CA GLN A 75 -6.85 13.68 10.65
C GLN A 75 -6.14 12.67 11.55
N GLU A 76 -6.82 12.11 12.56
CA GLU A 76 -6.23 11.13 13.49
C GLU A 76 -5.69 9.89 12.75
N LYS A 77 -6.42 9.43 11.73
CA LYS A 77 -6.01 8.27 10.93
C LYS A 77 -4.77 8.60 10.07
N CYS A 78 -4.69 9.83 9.57
CA CYS A 78 -3.53 10.34 8.86
C CYS A 78 -2.32 10.50 9.80
N GLU A 79 -2.51 11.09 10.98
CA GLU A 79 -1.46 11.28 11.97
C GLU A 79 -0.88 9.93 12.41
N ASN A 80 -1.73 8.92 12.63
CA ASN A 80 -1.28 7.55 12.89
C ASN A 80 -0.48 6.95 11.72
N PHE A 81 -0.91 7.21 10.49
CA PHE A 81 -0.19 6.78 9.29
C PHE A 81 1.19 7.47 9.19
N VAL A 82 1.26 8.80 9.38
CA VAL A 82 2.51 9.57 9.38
C VAL A 82 3.40 9.17 10.57
N GLY A 83 2.82 8.86 11.73
CA GLY A 83 3.55 8.32 12.87
C GLY A 83 4.22 6.97 12.54
N THR A 84 3.49 6.09 11.84
CA THR A 84 3.97 4.74 11.49
C THR A 84 4.94 4.74 10.31
N TYR A 85 4.62 5.48 9.24
CA TYR A 85 5.31 5.42 7.96
C TYR A 85 6.12 6.67 7.63
N GLY A 86 6.01 7.75 8.41
CA GLY A 86 6.63 9.03 8.10
C GLY A 86 8.14 8.94 7.86
N SER A 87 8.87 8.21 8.71
CA SER A 87 10.32 8.01 8.52
C SER A 87 10.64 7.23 7.25
N LEU A 88 9.82 6.25 6.87
CA LEU A 88 9.97 5.50 5.63
C LEU A 88 9.71 6.39 4.42
N ILE A 89 8.65 7.20 4.46
CA ILE A 89 8.30 8.16 3.40
C ILE A 89 9.42 9.19 3.25
N VAL A 90 9.97 9.72 4.34
CA VAL A 90 11.09 10.67 4.28
C VAL A 90 12.33 10.04 3.62
N ASN A 91 12.64 8.79 3.95
CA ASN A 91 13.72 8.06 3.29
C ASN A 91 13.47 7.89 1.79
N PHE A 92 12.25 7.57 1.38
CA PHE A 92 11.89 7.44 -0.02
C PHE A 92 12.02 8.77 -0.78
N VAL A 93 11.55 9.87 -0.19
CA VAL A 93 11.73 11.21 -0.78
C VAL A 93 13.24 11.49 -0.94
N GLN A 94 14.06 11.21 0.08
CA GLN A 94 15.52 11.40 0.00
C GLN A 94 16.23 10.51 -1.02
N GLN A 95 15.63 9.38 -1.40
CA GLN A 95 16.11 8.50 -2.47
C GLN A 95 15.57 8.88 -3.86
N ASP A 96 14.93 10.05 -4.01
CA ASP A 96 14.36 10.55 -5.27
C ASP A 96 13.19 9.71 -5.78
N LEU A 97 12.48 9.00 -4.89
CA LEU A 97 11.24 8.34 -5.29
C LEU A 97 10.15 9.40 -5.51
N GLY A 98 9.54 9.36 -6.70
CA GLY A 98 8.36 10.15 -7.01
C GLY A 98 7.11 9.65 -6.27
N ALA A 99 6.10 10.52 -6.14
CA ALA A 99 4.86 10.25 -5.43
C ALA A 99 4.18 8.94 -5.86
N ALA A 100 4.15 8.64 -7.16
CA ALA A 100 3.57 7.40 -7.68
C ALA A 100 4.26 6.13 -7.17
N ALA A 101 5.61 6.13 -7.13
CA ALA A 101 6.39 5.00 -6.64
C ALA A 101 6.20 4.80 -5.13
N ILE A 102 6.17 5.89 -4.36
CA ILE A 102 5.90 5.83 -2.92
C ILE A 102 4.49 5.29 -2.66
N CYS A 103 3.48 5.78 -3.38
CA CYS A 103 2.09 5.31 -3.24
C CYS A 103 1.90 3.84 -3.63
N ALA A 104 2.66 3.33 -4.60
CA ALA A 104 2.71 1.90 -4.90
C ALA A 104 3.41 1.10 -3.78
N ALA A 105 4.52 1.61 -3.25
CA ALA A 105 5.28 0.95 -2.17
C ALA A 105 4.47 0.80 -0.87
N VAL A 106 3.57 1.74 -0.56
CA VAL A 106 2.65 1.66 0.59
C VAL A 106 1.32 0.95 0.26
N GLY A 107 1.17 0.41 -0.95
CA GLY A 107 0.02 -0.40 -1.37
C GLY A 107 -1.27 0.38 -1.68
N LEU A 108 -1.19 1.71 -1.83
CA LEU A 108 -2.34 2.55 -2.16
C LEU A 108 -2.58 2.66 -3.66
N CYS A 109 -1.52 2.52 -4.46
CA CYS A 109 -1.60 2.37 -5.91
C CYS A 109 -1.22 0.94 -6.32
N GLY A 110 -1.73 0.48 -7.47
CA GLY A 110 -1.23 -0.75 -8.09
C GLY A 110 0.25 -0.61 -8.43
N ALA A 111 1.00 -1.70 -8.25
CA ALA A 111 2.39 -1.82 -8.67
C ALA A 111 2.54 -1.79 -10.20
#